data_AF-A0A1K2IDI5-F1
#
_entry.id   AF-A0A1K2IDI5-F1
#
_cell.length_a   1.000
_cell.length_b   1.000
_cell.length_c   1.000
_cell.angle_alpha   90.00
_cell.angle_beta   90.00
_cell.angle_gamma   90.00
#
_symmetry.space_group_name_H-M   'P 1'
#
loop_
_entity.id
_entity.type
_entity.pdbx_description
1 polymer ?
#
loop_
_entity_poly.entity_id
_entity_poly.type
_entity_poly.pdbx_seq_one_letter_code
_entity_poly.pdbx_strand_id
1 'polypeptide(L)'
;MRQLNSNELLDKFRDNSIDIDYCSHKVLTVKVNQFFYFLFDQEISNRILDRISEDFEDLKIKLILVHEISNARSQKEFKESLISRELQGAFGFFEILNKYKKTNTYSKDYIDLVRDWNYYVGGGDYNDFKEDFITHFFKPFTELFEWYLSESKTLKDEDYFSFEEQNKIIIRIESLRESLERIELKIDFSGQILDEHLEDLEKLVKTLNKKNLIEIIKGKFGDEVISKLISFESFTKLIEAISGEEFKLLN
;
A
#
# COMPACT_ATOMS: atom_id res chain seq x y z
N MET A 1 -3.60 -13.31 -11.09
CA MET A 1 -2.88 -14.02 -10.00
C MET A 1 -3.85 -14.22 -8.84
N ARG A 2 -3.56 -15.03 -7.81
CA ARG A 2 -4.39 -15.00 -6.58
C ARG A 2 -4.16 -13.65 -5.89
N GLN A 3 -5.19 -13.05 -5.30
CA GLN A 3 -5.04 -11.87 -4.45
C GLN A 3 -4.29 -12.25 -3.16
N LEU A 4 -3.24 -11.51 -2.86
CA LEU A 4 -2.39 -11.69 -1.69
C LEU A 4 -2.92 -10.86 -0.53
N ASN A 5 -2.79 -11.38 0.69
CA ASN A 5 -2.99 -10.56 1.88
C ASN A 5 -1.81 -9.59 2.06
N SER A 6 -1.95 -8.61 2.95
CA SER A 6 -0.94 -7.56 3.16
C SER A 6 0.47 -8.10 3.46
N ASN A 7 0.60 -9.18 4.25
CA ASN A 7 1.89 -9.77 4.58
C ASN A 7 2.52 -10.47 3.36
N GLU A 8 1.75 -11.33 2.69
CA GLU A 8 2.20 -12.03 1.49
C GLU A 8 2.58 -11.05 0.38
N LEU A 9 1.85 -9.92 0.29
CA LEU A 9 2.14 -8.84 -0.64
C LEU A 9 3.48 -8.18 -0.34
N LEU A 10 3.75 -7.84 0.93
CA LEU A 10 5.03 -7.22 1.32
C LEU A 10 6.21 -8.14 0.98
N ASP A 11 6.10 -9.44 1.29
CA ASP A 11 7.15 -10.41 1.00
C ASP A 11 7.40 -10.50 -0.51
N LYS A 12 6.34 -10.61 -1.31
CA LYS A 12 6.47 -10.66 -2.79
C LYS A 12 6.94 -9.35 -3.40
N PHE A 13 6.54 -8.22 -2.81
CA PHE A 13 7.01 -6.90 -3.19
C PHE A 13 8.52 -6.80 -3.01
N ARG A 14 9.03 -7.20 -1.85
CA ARG A 14 10.47 -7.22 -1.53
C ARG A 14 11.25 -8.18 -2.41
N ASP A 15 10.75 -9.40 -2.59
CA ASP A 15 11.34 -10.40 -3.50
C ASP A 15 11.55 -9.79 -4.90
N ASN A 16 10.49 -9.21 -5.48
CA ASN A 16 10.56 -8.65 -6.82
C ASN A 16 11.42 -7.37 -6.90
N SER A 17 11.49 -6.59 -5.81
CA SER A 17 12.36 -5.41 -5.71
C SER A 17 13.85 -5.80 -5.71
N ILE A 18 14.22 -6.79 -4.89
CA ILE A 18 15.57 -7.37 -4.84
C ILE A 18 15.98 -7.89 -6.23
N ASP A 19 15.07 -8.54 -6.93
CA ASP A 19 15.29 -9.02 -8.30
C ASP A 19 15.71 -7.89 -9.26
N ILE A 20 15.20 -6.66 -9.09
CA ILE A 20 15.60 -5.48 -9.88
C ILE A 20 16.95 -4.95 -9.42
N ASP A 21 17.17 -4.86 -8.11
CA ASP A 21 18.43 -4.37 -7.52
C ASP A 21 19.64 -5.17 -8.02
N TYR A 22 19.51 -6.49 -8.14
CA TYR A 22 20.61 -7.38 -8.50
C TYR A 22 20.62 -7.85 -9.96
N CYS A 23 19.65 -7.44 -10.79
CA CYS A 23 19.65 -7.85 -12.19
C CYS A 23 20.77 -7.16 -13.01
N SER A 24 21.10 -7.72 -14.17
CA SER A 24 21.96 -7.01 -15.14
C SER A 24 21.18 -5.91 -15.87
N HIS A 25 21.85 -4.84 -16.31
CA HIS A 25 21.22 -3.77 -17.10
C HIS A 25 20.42 -4.32 -18.32
N LYS A 26 20.87 -5.42 -18.93
CA LYS A 26 20.24 -6.06 -20.10
C LYS A 26 18.81 -6.54 -19.85
N VAL A 27 18.45 -6.83 -18.60
CA VAL A 27 17.13 -7.38 -18.24
C VAL A 27 16.34 -6.43 -17.33
N LEU A 28 16.88 -5.25 -17.02
CA LEU A 28 16.26 -4.25 -16.14
C LEU A 28 14.84 -3.93 -16.58
N THR A 29 14.64 -3.59 -17.86
CA THR A 29 13.31 -3.29 -18.41
C THR A 29 12.32 -4.43 -18.24
N VAL A 30 12.75 -5.67 -18.44
CA VAL A 30 11.86 -6.83 -18.27
C VAL A 30 11.46 -6.96 -16.80
N LYS A 31 12.41 -6.84 -15.88
CA LYS A 31 12.17 -6.96 -14.45
C LYS A 31 11.28 -5.84 -13.89
N VAL A 32 11.52 -4.59 -14.27
CA VAL A 32 10.66 -3.46 -13.88
C VAL A 32 9.24 -3.61 -14.46
N ASN A 33 9.09 -4.04 -15.71
CA ASN A 33 7.76 -4.30 -16.27
C ASN A 33 7.02 -5.42 -15.52
N GLN A 34 7.72 -6.52 -15.19
CA GLN A 34 7.15 -7.63 -14.40
C GLN A 34 6.74 -7.17 -13.01
N PHE A 35 7.53 -6.31 -12.36
CA PHE A 35 7.22 -5.71 -11.08
C PHE A 35 5.93 -4.89 -11.14
N PHE A 36 5.81 -3.97 -12.11
CA PHE A 36 4.58 -3.17 -12.26
C PHE A 36 3.37 -4.02 -12.66
N TYR A 37 3.55 -5.05 -13.49
CA TYR A 37 2.48 -6.00 -13.78
C TYR A 37 1.97 -6.68 -12.50
N PHE A 38 2.88 -7.13 -11.63
CA PHE A 38 2.53 -7.68 -10.32
C PHE A 38 1.76 -6.66 -9.47
N LEU A 39 2.25 -5.42 -9.36
CA LEU A 39 1.58 -4.39 -8.56
C LEU A 39 0.16 -4.08 -9.05
N PHE A 40 -0.05 -4.02 -10.37
CA PHE A 40 -1.38 -3.72 -10.93
C PHE A 40 -2.36 -4.90 -10.85
N ASP A 41 -1.86 -6.13 -10.70
CA ASP A 41 -2.72 -7.31 -10.58
C ASP A 41 -3.20 -7.54 -9.13
N GLN A 42 -2.61 -6.86 -8.14
CA GLN A 42 -2.98 -6.95 -6.73
C GLN A 42 -3.83 -5.76 -6.30
N GLU A 43 -4.99 -6.01 -5.71
CA GLU A 43 -5.95 -4.95 -5.34
C GLU A 43 -5.39 -3.98 -4.29
N ILE A 44 -4.73 -4.51 -3.26
CA ILE A 44 -4.07 -3.71 -2.21
C ILE A 44 -3.01 -2.80 -2.82
N SER A 45 -2.15 -3.37 -3.68
CA SER A 45 -1.10 -2.60 -4.37
C SER A 45 -1.69 -1.53 -5.25
N ASN A 46 -2.67 -1.87 -6.08
CA ASN A 46 -3.27 -0.91 -6.99
C ASN A 46 -3.89 0.27 -6.24
N ARG A 47 -4.57 0.00 -5.11
CA ARG A 47 -5.10 1.08 -4.26
C ARG A 47 -4.01 1.95 -3.65
N ILE A 48 -2.87 1.38 -3.24
CA ILE A 48 -1.71 2.15 -2.79
C ILE A 48 -1.17 3.04 -3.91
N LEU A 49 -1.06 2.54 -5.14
CA LEU A 49 -0.59 3.34 -6.28
C LEU A 49 -1.57 4.49 -6.63
N ASP A 50 -2.86 4.25 -6.51
CA ASP A 50 -3.89 5.30 -6.65
C ASP A 50 -3.74 6.35 -5.53
N ARG A 51 -3.52 5.93 -4.29
CA ARG A 51 -3.27 6.84 -3.17
C ARG A 51 -2.02 7.69 -3.35
N ILE A 52 -0.91 7.11 -3.80
CA ILE A 52 0.29 7.89 -4.11
C ILE A 52 -0.02 8.93 -5.21
N SER A 53 -0.82 8.56 -6.20
CA SER A 53 -1.25 9.50 -7.24
C SER A 53 -2.11 10.64 -6.68
N GLU A 54 -3.04 10.34 -5.78
CA GLU A 54 -3.92 11.31 -5.11
C GLU A 54 -3.15 12.25 -4.18
N ASP A 55 -2.34 11.70 -3.28
CA ASP A 55 -1.63 12.43 -2.23
C ASP A 55 -0.51 13.33 -2.82
N PHE A 56 0.01 13.00 -4.01
CA PHE A 56 1.06 13.73 -4.70
C PHE A 56 0.62 14.32 -6.06
N GLU A 57 -0.67 14.61 -6.25
CA GLU A 57 -1.20 15.14 -7.51
C GLU A 57 -0.53 16.48 -7.89
N ASP A 58 -0.25 17.36 -6.93
CA ASP A 58 0.47 18.62 -7.17
C ASP A 58 1.87 18.39 -7.76
N LEU A 59 2.58 17.36 -7.27
CA LEU A 59 3.91 17.00 -7.78
C LEU A 59 3.81 16.47 -9.21
N LYS A 60 2.82 15.62 -9.48
CA LYS A 60 2.55 15.07 -10.81
C LYS A 60 2.24 16.15 -11.83
N ILE A 61 1.42 17.15 -11.46
CA ILE A 61 1.12 18.31 -12.32
C ILE A 61 2.41 19.09 -12.61
N LYS A 62 3.22 19.38 -11.59
CA LYS A 62 4.51 20.07 -11.77
C LYS A 62 5.44 19.28 -12.69
N LEU A 63 5.49 17.96 -12.55
CA LEU A 63 6.32 17.10 -13.38
C LEU A 63 5.94 17.16 -14.86
N ILE A 64 4.63 17.14 -15.17
CA ILE A 64 4.11 17.28 -16.54
C ILE A 64 4.57 18.62 -17.14
N LEU A 65 4.42 19.72 -16.39
CA LEU A 65 4.83 21.05 -16.86
C LEU A 65 6.34 21.13 -17.13
N VAL A 66 7.16 20.47 -16.30
CA VAL A 66 8.62 20.41 -16.50
C VAL A 66 8.98 19.68 -17.79
N HIS A 67 8.30 18.58 -18.10
CA HIS A 67 8.48 17.84 -19.35
C HIS A 67 8.03 18.63 -20.58
N GLU A 68 6.97 19.43 -20.47
CA GLU A 68 6.47 20.26 -21.57
C GLU A 68 7.37 21.48 -21.87
N ILE A 69 7.88 22.15 -20.83
CA ILE A 69 8.75 23.33 -20.99
C ILE A 69 10.16 22.90 -21.43
N SER A 70 10.66 21.77 -20.91
CA SER A 70 11.94 21.15 -21.28
C SER A 70 13.15 22.09 -21.32
N ASN A 71 13.29 22.99 -20.33
CA ASN A 71 14.49 23.82 -20.17
C ASN A 71 15.28 23.44 -18.91
N ALA A 72 16.61 23.60 -18.96
CA ALA A 72 17.52 23.17 -17.90
C ALA A 72 17.27 23.86 -16.55
N ARG A 73 16.77 25.10 -16.56
CA ARG A 73 16.48 25.85 -15.33
C ARG A 73 15.26 25.27 -14.62
N SER A 74 14.16 25.05 -15.34
CA SER A 74 12.93 24.47 -14.80
C SER A 74 13.16 23.04 -14.29
N GLN A 75 13.97 22.25 -15.00
CA GLN A 75 14.38 20.92 -14.51
C GLN A 75 15.18 21.01 -13.21
N LYS A 76 16.16 21.93 -13.13
CA LYS A 76 16.95 22.14 -11.91
C LYS A 76 16.07 22.57 -10.74
N GLU A 77 15.21 23.58 -10.93
CA GLU A 77 14.28 24.08 -9.91
C GLU A 77 13.33 22.96 -9.42
N PHE A 78 12.85 22.11 -10.33
CA PHE A 78 12.02 20.96 -9.96
C PHE A 78 12.78 19.96 -9.10
N LYS A 79 14.01 19.60 -9.48
CA LYS A 79 14.84 18.68 -8.69
C LYS A 79 15.15 19.22 -7.28
N GLU A 80 15.46 20.51 -7.18
CA GLU A 80 15.70 21.18 -5.90
C GLU A 80 14.44 21.20 -5.02
N SER A 81 13.24 21.07 -5.61
CA SER A 81 11.98 20.96 -4.86
C SER A 81 11.74 19.57 -4.25
N LEU A 82 12.46 18.53 -4.67
CA LEU A 82 12.32 17.15 -4.16
C LEU A 82 13.11 16.95 -2.85
N ILE A 83 12.74 17.75 -1.85
CA ILE A 83 13.49 17.87 -0.59
C ILE A 83 13.28 16.71 0.39
N SER A 84 12.17 15.97 0.26
CA SER A 84 11.82 14.87 1.17
C SER A 84 11.90 13.52 0.46
N ARG A 85 12.03 12.45 1.24
CA ARG A 85 12.08 11.08 0.69
C ARG A 85 10.77 10.69 0.02
N GLU A 86 9.65 11.14 0.56
CA GLU A 86 8.32 10.88 0.02
C GLU A 86 8.14 11.57 -1.33
N LEU A 87 8.59 12.83 -1.46
CA LEU A 87 8.60 13.53 -2.75
C LEU A 87 9.48 12.82 -3.78
N GLN A 88 10.66 12.34 -3.38
CA GLN A 88 11.55 11.57 -4.24
C GLN A 88 10.93 10.23 -4.65
N GLY A 89 10.25 9.54 -3.73
CA GLY A 89 9.55 8.30 -4.01
C GLY A 89 8.37 8.48 -4.97
N ALA A 90 7.57 9.53 -4.77
CA ALA A 90 6.46 9.86 -5.65
C ALA A 90 6.97 10.29 -7.04
N PHE A 91 8.04 11.06 -7.09
CA PHE A 91 8.72 11.40 -8.35
C PHE A 91 9.18 10.13 -9.10
N GLY A 92 9.90 9.24 -8.43
CA GLY A 92 10.35 7.97 -8.99
C GLY A 92 9.19 7.13 -9.52
N PHE A 93 8.12 7.02 -8.74
CA PHE A 93 6.89 6.34 -9.15
C PHE A 93 6.30 6.93 -10.44
N PHE A 94 6.10 8.25 -10.52
CA PHE A 94 5.48 8.88 -11.68
C PHE A 94 6.32 8.72 -12.95
N GLU A 95 7.65 8.86 -12.87
CA GLU A 95 8.54 8.67 -14.01
C GLU A 95 8.53 7.22 -14.53
N ILE A 96 8.68 6.26 -13.61
CA ILE A 96 8.66 4.83 -13.95
C ILE A 96 7.29 4.45 -14.54
N LEU A 97 6.20 4.95 -13.94
CA LEU A 97 4.84 4.71 -14.42
C LEU A 97 4.60 5.29 -15.82
N ASN A 98 5.04 6.53 -16.05
CA ASN A 98 4.94 7.17 -17.36
C ASN A 98 5.68 6.35 -18.42
N LYS A 99 6.89 5.88 -18.10
CA LYS A 99 7.68 5.01 -18.98
C LYS A 99 7.01 3.65 -19.20
N TYR A 100 6.47 3.02 -18.15
CA TYR A 100 5.75 1.75 -18.21
C TYR A 100 4.53 1.80 -19.13
N LYS A 101 3.76 2.89 -19.06
CA LYS A 101 2.53 3.11 -19.85
C LYS A 101 2.78 3.42 -21.33
N LYS A 102 4.00 3.79 -21.74
CA LYS A 102 4.33 4.02 -23.17
C LYS A 102 4.13 2.74 -23.97
N THR A 103 3.39 2.80 -25.07
CA THR A 103 3.02 1.62 -25.88
C THR A 103 4.12 1.16 -26.83
N ASN A 104 5.11 2.01 -27.14
CA ASN A 104 6.19 1.68 -28.07
C ASN A 104 7.32 0.93 -27.35
N THR A 105 7.61 -0.31 -27.76
CA THR A 105 8.63 -1.18 -27.12
C THR A 105 10.05 -0.62 -27.19
N TYR A 106 10.39 0.17 -28.21
CA TYR A 106 11.70 0.82 -28.33
C TYR A 106 11.91 1.95 -27.33
N SER A 107 10.86 2.45 -26.68
CA SER A 107 10.93 3.59 -25.74
C SER A 107 10.80 3.19 -24.27
N LYS A 108 10.85 1.89 -23.94
CA LYS A 108 10.76 1.33 -22.58
C LYS A 108 12.12 1.06 -21.92
N ASP A 109 13.20 1.70 -22.35
CA ASP A 109 14.47 1.59 -21.63
C ASP A 109 14.45 2.52 -20.41
N TYR A 110 14.37 1.96 -19.20
CA TYR A 110 14.34 2.76 -17.97
C TYR A 110 15.66 3.50 -17.72
N ILE A 111 16.75 3.11 -18.39
CA ILE A 111 18.03 3.85 -18.36
C ILE A 111 17.88 5.23 -18.99
N ASP A 112 16.94 5.43 -19.93
CA ASP A 112 16.69 6.75 -20.50
C ASP A 112 16.22 7.75 -19.44
N LEU A 113 15.51 7.31 -18.38
CA LEU A 113 15.10 8.19 -17.28
C LEU A 113 16.32 8.82 -16.60
N VAL A 114 17.41 8.07 -16.49
CA VAL A 114 18.68 8.57 -15.93
C VAL A 114 19.32 9.57 -16.88
N ARG A 115 19.26 9.35 -18.19
CA ARG A 115 19.80 10.30 -19.17
C ARG A 115 19.04 11.61 -19.17
N ASP A 116 17.71 11.53 -19.11
CA ASP A 116 16.81 12.69 -19.04
C ASP A 116 17.01 13.47 -17.72
N TRP A 117 17.29 12.74 -16.64
CA TRP A 117 17.66 13.33 -15.36
C TRP A 117 19.05 13.95 -15.41
N ASN A 118 20.09 13.20 -15.70
CA ASN A 118 21.47 13.63 -15.64
C ASN A 118 21.95 14.24 -16.98
N TYR A 119 21.33 15.36 -17.39
CA TYR A 119 21.64 16.11 -18.63
C TYR A 119 23.14 16.45 -18.83
N TYR A 120 23.95 16.41 -17.77
CA TYR A 120 25.38 16.73 -17.79
C TYR A 120 26.32 15.54 -17.64
N VAL A 121 25.82 14.31 -17.46
CA VAL A 121 26.66 13.12 -17.35
C VAL A 121 26.83 12.54 -18.76
N GLY A 122 27.85 13.05 -19.46
CA GLY A 122 28.28 12.46 -20.73
C GLY A 122 28.71 11.01 -20.53
N GLY A 123 28.37 10.14 -21.50
CA GLY A 123 28.93 8.78 -21.70
C GLY A 123 29.31 7.99 -20.44
N GLY A 124 28.32 7.61 -19.62
CA GLY A 124 28.51 6.64 -18.53
C GLY A 124 28.39 5.18 -18.99
N ASP A 125 28.88 4.24 -18.18
CA ASP A 125 28.61 2.81 -18.39
C ASP A 125 27.13 2.51 -18.13
N TYR A 126 26.57 1.54 -18.84
CA TYR A 126 25.19 1.06 -18.62
C TYR A 126 24.97 0.52 -17.21
N ASN A 127 26.03 0.06 -16.53
CA ASN A 127 25.95 -0.33 -15.12
C ASN A 127 25.81 0.88 -14.20
N ASP A 128 26.57 1.96 -14.43
CA ASP A 128 26.45 3.22 -13.68
C ASP A 128 25.04 3.79 -13.85
N PHE A 129 24.51 3.80 -15.07
CA PHE A 129 23.13 4.24 -15.31
C PHE A 129 22.10 3.36 -14.62
N LYS A 130 22.33 2.05 -14.51
CA LYS A 130 21.44 1.16 -13.75
C LYS A 130 21.48 1.50 -12.25
N GLU A 131 22.65 1.75 -11.69
CA GLU A 131 22.81 2.16 -10.29
C GLU A 131 22.13 3.51 -10.01
N ASP A 132 22.29 4.49 -10.90
CA ASP A 132 21.60 5.78 -10.83
C ASP A 132 20.07 5.60 -10.91
N PHE A 133 19.58 4.73 -11.80
CA PHE A 133 18.16 4.42 -11.90
C PHE A 133 17.62 3.87 -10.58
N ILE A 134 18.32 2.89 -10.01
CA ILE A 134 17.94 2.29 -8.72
C ILE A 134 17.94 3.35 -7.63
N THR A 135 18.99 4.15 -7.55
CA THR A 135 19.22 5.11 -6.47
C THR A 135 18.22 6.27 -6.50
N HIS A 136 17.92 6.80 -7.68
CA HIS A 136 17.15 8.03 -7.80
C HIS A 136 15.67 7.84 -8.12
N PHE A 137 15.28 6.66 -8.62
CA PHE A 137 13.90 6.40 -9.04
C PHE A 137 13.31 5.20 -8.33
N PHE A 138 13.94 4.03 -8.46
CA PHE A 138 13.31 2.78 -8.05
C PHE A 138 13.26 2.63 -6.53
N LYS A 139 14.41 2.77 -5.85
CA LYS A 139 14.49 2.58 -4.40
C LYS A 139 13.65 3.58 -3.62
N PRO A 140 13.68 4.90 -3.91
CA PRO A 140 12.79 5.85 -3.27
C PRO A 140 11.30 5.50 -3.44
N PHE A 141 10.90 5.04 -4.63
CA PHE A 141 9.54 4.57 -4.85
C PHE A 141 9.21 3.34 -3.99
N THR A 142 10.10 2.36 -3.93
CA THR A 142 9.84 1.16 -3.12
C THR A 142 9.76 1.46 -1.63
N GLU A 143 10.60 2.37 -1.13
CA GLU A 143 10.52 2.86 0.26
C GLU A 143 9.17 3.56 0.53
N LEU A 144 8.71 4.41 -0.39
CA LEU A 144 7.40 5.06 -0.27
C LEU A 144 6.26 4.03 -0.26
N PHE A 145 6.27 3.06 -1.17
CA PHE A 145 5.24 2.03 -1.24
C PHE A 145 5.19 1.20 0.05
N GLU A 146 6.33 0.76 0.59
CA GLU A 146 6.39 0.03 1.86
C GLU A 146 5.86 0.87 3.03
N TRP A 147 6.14 2.18 3.04
CA TRP A 147 5.57 3.09 4.04
C TRP A 147 4.05 3.16 3.95
N TYR A 148 3.48 3.20 2.74
CA TYR A 148 2.02 3.13 2.55
C TYR A 148 1.40 1.83 3.06
N LEU A 149 2.09 0.71 2.86
CA LEU A 149 1.62 -0.59 3.36
C LEU A 149 1.75 -0.71 4.88
N SER A 150 2.74 -0.03 5.49
CA SER A 150 3.10 -0.22 6.90
C SER A 150 2.45 0.80 7.85
N GLU A 151 2.54 2.09 7.53
CA GLU A 151 2.32 3.18 8.50
C GLU A 151 1.41 4.30 7.98
N SER A 152 1.20 4.41 6.66
CA SER A 152 0.36 5.49 6.13
C SER A 152 -1.05 5.41 6.70
N LYS A 153 -1.50 6.51 7.30
CA LYS A 153 -2.90 6.65 7.72
C LYS A 153 -3.76 6.53 6.48
N THR A 154 -4.64 5.54 6.48
CA THR A 154 -5.59 5.31 5.40
C THR A 154 -6.80 6.20 5.64
N LEU A 155 -7.17 6.97 4.61
CA LEU A 155 -8.04 8.13 4.71
C LEU A 155 -9.46 7.84 4.23
N LYS A 156 -9.61 6.87 3.33
CA LYS A 156 -10.89 6.54 2.69
C LYS A 156 -11.36 5.14 3.06
N ASP A 157 -12.66 4.90 2.96
CA ASP A 157 -13.28 3.60 3.25
C ASP A 157 -12.84 2.50 2.26
N GLU A 158 -12.46 2.90 1.05
CA GLU A 158 -11.94 1.99 0.01
C GLU A 158 -10.49 1.56 0.27
N ASP A 159 -9.81 2.19 1.23
CA ASP A 159 -8.44 1.85 1.56
C ASP A 159 -8.36 0.51 2.30
N TYR A 160 -7.23 -0.17 2.13
CA TYR A 160 -6.85 -1.32 2.95
C TYR A 160 -6.13 -0.82 4.20
N PHE A 161 -6.28 -1.54 5.32
CA PHE A 161 -5.59 -1.20 6.56
C PHE A 161 -4.07 -1.31 6.40
N SER A 162 -3.33 -0.32 6.90
CA SER A 162 -1.87 -0.44 7.04
C SER A 162 -1.52 -1.47 8.11
N PHE A 163 -0.29 -1.98 8.14
CA PHE A 163 0.14 -2.91 9.19
C PHE A 163 -0.04 -2.36 10.60
N GLU A 164 0.22 -1.06 10.81
CA GLU A 164 -0.02 -0.44 12.10
C GLU A 164 -1.51 -0.48 12.50
N GLU A 165 -2.41 -0.22 11.56
CA GLU A 165 -3.86 -0.32 11.79
C GLU A 165 -4.30 -1.76 12.01
N GLN A 166 -3.82 -2.70 11.20
CA GLN A 166 -4.11 -4.14 11.35
C GLN A 166 -3.70 -4.62 12.74
N ASN A 167 -2.50 -4.26 13.22
CA ASN A 167 -2.02 -4.65 14.53
C ASN A 167 -2.87 -4.05 15.66
N LYS A 168 -3.30 -2.78 15.55
CA LYS A 168 -4.20 -2.17 16.53
C LYS A 168 -5.54 -2.90 16.61
N ILE A 169 -6.09 -3.30 15.46
CA ILE A 169 -7.35 -4.04 15.40
C ILE A 169 -7.18 -5.44 16.00
N ILE A 170 -6.10 -6.15 15.65
CA ILE A 170 -5.81 -7.49 16.19
C ILE A 170 -5.66 -7.45 17.71
N ILE A 171 -4.87 -6.52 18.26
CA ILE A 171 -4.74 -6.33 19.72
C ILE A 171 -6.11 -6.09 20.37
N ARG A 172 -7.01 -5.39 19.67
CA ARG A 172 -8.36 -5.13 20.17
C ARG A 172 -9.24 -6.39 20.14
N ILE A 173 -9.13 -7.21 19.10
CA ILE A 173 -9.78 -8.52 18.99
C ILE A 173 -9.30 -9.44 20.12
N GLU A 174 -7.99 -9.51 20.37
CA GLU A 174 -7.41 -10.29 21.47
C GLU A 174 -7.92 -9.81 22.84
N SER A 175 -7.99 -8.49 23.07
CA SER A 175 -8.55 -7.92 24.29
C SER A 175 -10.04 -8.26 24.49
N LEU A 176 -10.81 -8.37 23.40
CA LEU A 176 -12.19 -8.84 23.46
C LEU A 176 -12.23 -10.32 23.83
N ARG A 177 -11.41 -11.17 23.20
CA ARG A 177 -11.30 -12.60 23.53
C ARG A 177 -11.01 -12.80 25.01
N GLU A 178 -10.00 -12.14 25.56
CA GLU A 178 -9.67 -12.22 27.00
C GLU A 178 -10.80 -11.74 27.92
N SER A 179 -11.60 -10.76 27.48
CA SER A 179 -12.72 -10.24 28.26
C SER A 179 -13.89 -11.24 28.27
N LEU A 180 -14.09 -11.94 27.16
CA LEU A 180 -15.10 -12.97 26.98
C LEU A 180 -14.73 -14.24 27.74
N GLU A 181 -13.48 -14.72 27.65
CA GLU A 181 -12.97 -15.85 28.44
C GLU A 181 -13.19 -15.66 29.96
N ARG A 182 -13.01 -14.43 30.45
CA ARG A 182 -13.26 -14.08 31.86
C ARG A 182 -14.74 -14.18 32.26
N ILE A 183 -15.65 -14.03 31.30
CA ILE A 183 -17.11 -14.19 31.49
C ILE A 183 -17.52 -15.66 31.29
N GLU A 184 -16.78 -16.41 30.46
CA GLU A 184 -17.09 -17.76 29.97
C GLU A 184 -16.75 -18.94 30.87
N LEU A 185 -16.62 -18.74 32.18
CA LEU A 185 -16.75 -19.87 33.13
C LEU A 185 -18.15 -20.55 33.11
N LYS A 186 -19.01 -20.31 32.10
CA LYS A 186 -20.40 -20.80 32.07
C LYS A 186 -21.04 -21.27 30.75
N ILE A 187 -20.46 -21.19 29.54
CA ILE A 187 -21.18 -21.65 28.33
C ILE A 187 -20.25 -22.26 27.26
N ASP A 188 -20.16 -23.59 27.22
CA ASP A 188 -19.20 -24.39 26.43
C ASP A 188 -19.36 -24.33 24.89
N PHE A 189 -20.51 -23.90 24.35
CA PHE A 189 -20.81 -23.97 22.90
C PHE A 189 -20.86 -22.60 22.21
N SER A 190 -21.24 -21.54 22.92
CA SER A 190 -21.28 -20.19 22.35
C SER A 190 -19.90 -19.55 22.24
N GLY A 191 -18.97 -19.90 23.15
CA GLY A 191 -17.60 -19.39 23.11
C GLY A 191 -16.81 -19.88 21.91
N GLN A 192 -17.00 -21.14 21.51
CA GLN A 192 -16.34 -21.69 20.32
C GLN A 192 -16.75 -20.97 19.04
N ILE A 193 -18.04 -20.67 18.88
CA ILE A 193 -18.55 -19.92 17.70
C ILE A 193 -17.96 -18.52 17.66
N LEU A 194 -17.90 -17.86 18.82
CA LEU A 194 -17.37 -16.52 18.93
C LEU A 194 -15.86 -16.47 18.67
N ASP A 195 -15.10 -17.44 19.18
CA ASP A 195 -13.68 -17.56 18.90
C ASP A 195 -13.39 -17.77 17.41
N GLU A 196 -14.14 -18.66 16.75
CA GLU A 196 -14.05 -18.86 15.30
C GLU A 196 -14.33 -17.55 14.54
N HIS A 197 -15.34 -16.78 14.97
CA HIS A 197 -15.64 -15.49 14.36
C HIS A 197 -14.54 -14.44 14.58
N LEU A 198 -13.93 -14.40 15.76
CA LEU A 198 -12.80 -13.51 16.04
C LEU A 198 -11.56 -13.90 15.24
N GLU A 199 -11.24 -15.19 15.12
CA GLU A 199 -10.15 -15.68 14.26
C GLU A 199 -10.39 -15.34 12.78
N ASP A 200 -11.62 -15.46 12.31
CA ASP A 200 -12.00 -15.05 10.97
C ASP A 200 -11.79 -13.55 10.76
N LEU A 201 -12.16 -12.71 11.72
CA LEU A 201 -11.92 -11.27 11.63
C LEU A 201 -10.44 -10.92 11.51
N GLU A 202 -9.57 -11.58 12.29
CA GLU A 202 -8.12 -11.37 12.20
C GLU A 202 -7.57 -11.68 10.80
N LYS A 203 -8.13 -12.67 10.11
CA LYS A 203 -7.77 -13.00 8.72
C LYS A 203 -8.32 -11.96 7.76
N LEU A 204 -9.58 -11.56 7.93
CA LEU A 204 -10.27 -10.63 7.04
C LEU A 204 -9.63 -9.23 7.05
N VAL A 205 -9.19 -8.74 8.22
CA VAL A 205 -8.45 -7.46 8.38
C VAL A 205 -7.24 -7.35 7.47
N LYS A 206 -6.59 -8.48 7.14
CA LYS A 206 -5.40 -8.53 6.27
C LYS A 206 -5.72 -8.57 4.77
N THR A 207 -6.99 -8.71 4.42
CA THR A 207 -7.43 -9.02 3.04
C THR A 207 -8.54 -8.12 2.51
N LEU A 208 -9.26 -7.42 3.39
CA LEU A 208 -10.39 -6.58 3.01
C LEU A 208 -10.08 -5.11 3.23
N ASN A 209 -10.68 -4.27 2.39
CA ASN A 209 -10.75 -2.84 2.64
C ASN A 209 -11.66 -2.52 3.84
N LYS A 210 -11.52 -1.29 4.36
CA LYS A 210 -12.25 -0.84 5.57
C LYS A 210 -13.75 -1.02 5.43
N LYS A 211 -14.31 -0.57 4.30
CA LYS A 211 -15.75 -0.64 4.00
C LYS A 211 -16.29 -2.07 4.12
N ASN A 212 -15.66 -3.01 3.42
CA ASN A 212 -16.14 -4.39 3.36
C ASN A 212 -16.02 -5.07 4.71
N LEU A 213 -14.95 -4.79 5.46
CA LEU A 213 -14.78 -5.33 6.80
C LEU A 213 -15.86 -4.83 7.76
N ILE A 214 -16.18 -3.53 7.74
CA ILE A 214 -17.22 -2.94 8.58
C ILE A 214 -18.59 -3.61 8.32
N GLU A 215 -18.94 -3.82 7.06
CA GLU A 215 -20.21 -4.47 6.71
C GLU A 215 -20.27 -5.94 7.16
N ILE A 216 -19.15 -6.67 7.05
CA ILE A 216 -19.08 -8.05 7.56
C ILE A 216 -19.23 -8.09 9.08
N ILE A 217 -18.61 -7.17 9.81
CA ILE A 217 -18.71 -7.15 11.27
C ILE A 217 -20.13 -6.82 11.71
N LYS A 218 -20.77 -5.82 11.07
CA LYS A 218 -22.18 -5.51 11.32
C LYS A 218 -23.08 -6.73 11.11
N GLY A 219 -22.83 -7.50 10.05
CA GLY A 219 -23.57 -8.74 9.76
C GLY A 219 -23.29 -9.86 10.77
N LYS A 220 -22.02 -10.24 10.95
CA LYS A 220 -21.62 -11.36 11.82
C LYS A 220 -21.96 -11.12 13.29
N PHE A 221 -21.62 -9.95 13.82
CA PHE A 221 -21.75 -9.65 15.24
C PHE A 221 -23.08 -8.96 15.59
N GLY A 222 -23.83 -8.45 14.61
CA GLY A 222 -25.16 -7.88 14.85
C GLY A 222 -26.13 -8.90 15.44
N ASP A 223 -26.16 -10.11 14.89
CA ASP A 223 -26.99 -11.21 15.38
C ASP A 223 -26.57 -11.69 16.78
N GLU A 224 -25.27 -11.63 17.09
CA GLU A 224 -24.70 -12.01 18.39
C GLU A 224 -25.02 -10.99 19.49
N VAL A 225 -25.08 -9.70 19.14
CA VAL A 225 -25.55 -8.66 20.06
C VAL A 225 -27.06 -8.82 20.32
N ILE A 226 -27.86 -9.10 19.28
CA ILE A 226 -29.31 -9.31 19.42
C ILE A 226 -29.60 -10.53 20.31
N SER A 227 -28.84 -11.61 20.12
CA SER A 227 -28.93 -12.84 20.93
C SER A 227 -28.29 -12.70 22.32
N LYS A 228 -27.72 -11.54 22.66
CA LYS A 228 -27.03 -11.24 23.93
C LYS A 228 -25.83 -12.15 24.22
N LEU A 229 -25.22 -12.71 23.18
CA LEU A 229 -23.94 -13.42 23.28
C LEU A 229 -22.79 -12.43 23.54
N ILE A 230 -22.90 -11.22 23.00
CA ILE A 230 -21.93 -10.14 23.19
C ILE A 230 -22.64 -8.91 23.71
N SER A 231 -21.97 -8.17 24.61
CA SER A 231 -22.49 -6.90 25.08
C SER A 231 -22.48 -5.86 23.95
N PHE A 232 -23.52 -5.04 23.88
CA PHE A 232 -23.57 -3.94 22.92
C PHE A 232 -22.36 -2.99 23.07
N GLU A 233 -21.89 -2.76 24.29
CA GLU A 233 -20.70 -1.94 24.56
C GLU A 233 -19.43 -2.53 23.92
N SER A 234 -19.23 -3.85 24.02
CA SER A 234 -18.08 -4.54 23.41
C SER A 234 -18.14 -4.46 21.88
N PHE A 235 -19.32 -4.62 21.29
CA PHE A 235 -19.53 -4.52 19.85
C PHE A 235 -19.28 -3.10 19.32
N THR A 236 -19.79 -2.08 20.00
CA THR A 236 -19.54 -0.68 19.65
C THR A 236 -18.05 -0.35 19.72
N LYS A 237 -17.36 -0.81 20.77
CA LYS A 237 -15.90 -0.67 20.91
C LYS A 237 -15.10 -1.38 19.81
N LEU A 238 -15.62 -2.48 19.27
CA LEU A 238 -15.00 -3.21 18.15
C LEU A 238 -15.18 -2.42 16.84
N ILE A 239 -16.40 -1.97 16.55
CA ILE A 239 -16.67 -1.17 15.35
C ILE A 239 -15.87 0.12 15.39
N GLU A 240 -15.87 0.85 16.51
CA GLU A 240 -15.09 2.08 16.70
C GLU A 240 -13.61 1.91 16.46
N ALA A 241 -13.04 0.78 16.89
CA ALA A 241 -11.62 0.49 16.68
C ALA A 241 -11.28 0.28 15.20
N ILE A 242 -12.25 -0.11 14.38
CA ILE A 242 -12.07 -0.49 12.98
C ILE A 242 -12.45 0.66 12.04
N SER A 243 -13.55 1.35 12.33
CA SER A 243 -14.00 2.52 11.56
C SER A 243 -13.32 3.81 12.01
N GLY A 244 -12.84 3.89 13.25
CA GLY A 244 -12.44 5.16 13.88
C GLY A 244 -13.62 6.06 14.24
N GLU A 245 -14.86 5.59 14.06
CA GLU A 245 -16.10 6.35 14.27
C GLU A 245 -16.99 5.70 15.32
N GLU A 246 -17.63 6.53 16.15
CA GLU A 246 -18.59 6.11 17.18
C GLU A 246 -19.78 5.38 16.53
N PHE A 247 -19.93 4.08 16.82
CA PHE A 247 -21.00 3.30 16.23
C PHE A 247 -22.35 3.60 16.88
N LYS A 248 -23.27 4.14 16.09
CA LYS A 248 -24.67 4.31 16.50
C LYS A 248 -25.50 3.19 15.90
N LEU A 249 -25.96 2.29 16.76
CA LEU A 249 -26.96 1.30 16.38
C LEU A 249 -28.23 2.08 15.97
N LEU A 250 -28.65 1.93 14.72
CA LEU A 250 -29.90 2.52 14.25
C LEU A 250 -31.04 1.94 15.10
N ASN A 251 -31.71 2.82 15.85
CA ASN A 251 -32.97 2.51 16.53
C ASN A 251 -34.08 2.24 15.50
#